data_AF-X1EU46-F1
#
_entry.id   AF-X1EU46-F1
#
_cell.length_a   1.000
_cell.length_b   1.000
_cell.length_c   1.000
_cell.angle_alpha   90.00
_cell.angle_beta   90.00
_cell.angle_gamma   90.00
#
_symmetry.space_group_name_H-M   'P 1'
#
loop_
_entity.id
_entity.type
_entity.pdbx_description
1 polymer ?
#
loop_
_entity_poly.entity_id
_entity_poly.type
_entity_poly.pdbx_seq_one_letter_code
_entity_poly.pdbx_strand_id
1 'polypeptide(L)'
;MKKQSFKDYVIVSCGTLAPEINYLKNSKFLDVNKILYTKPGRHEVPRELESQLINKLNIAKDYSVTLYDDYYQKLTGGENNQRRINKKIL
;
A
#
# COMPACT_ATOMS: atom_id res chain seq x y z
N MET A 1 4.47 -16.97 -20.90
CA MET A 1 4.62 -16.52 -19.49
C MET A 1 3.23 -16.38 -18.87
N LYS A 2 3.04 -16.82 -17.62
CA LYS A 2 1.77 -16.64 -16.90
C LYS A 2 1.67 -15.17 -16.49
N LYS A 3 0.57 -14.49 -16.82
CA LYS A 3 0.33 -13.10 -16.38
C LYS A 3 0.26 -13.09 -14.85
N GLN A 4 1.20 -12.41 -14.19
CA GLN A 4 1.09 -12.13 -12.76
C GLN A 4 -0.06 -11.14 -12.54
N SER A 5 -0.94 -11.47 -11.60
CA SER A 5 -2.09 -10.66 -11.21
C SER A 5 -1.78 -9.96 -9.90
N PHE A 6 -2.15 -8.69 -9.81
CA PHE A 6 -1.97 -7.84 -8.64
C PHE A 6 -3.29 -7.54 -7.91
N LYS A 7 -4.37 -8.25 -8.26
CA LYS A 7 -5.73 -8.01 -7.72
C LYS A 7 -5.88 -8.10 -6.21
N ASP A 8 -4.96 -8.79 -5.54
CA ASP A 8 -4.96 -8.94 -4.08
C ASP A 8 -4.00 -7.95 -3.37
N TYR A 9 -3.36 -7.08 -4.13
CA TYR A 9 -2.38 -6.12 -3.63
C TYR A 9 -2.96 -4.72 -3.56
N VAL A 10 -2.45 -3.95 -2.60
CA VAL A 10 -2.64 -2.51 -2.49
C VAL A 10 -1.27 -1.86 -2.63
N ILE A 11 -1.18 -0.82 -3.46
CA ILE A 11 0.05 -0.06 -3.63
C ILE A 11 -0.06 1.22 -2.81
N VAL A 12 0.91 1.47 -1.94
CA VAL A 12 1.11 2.77 -1.29
C VAL A 12 2.34 3.42 -1.92
N SER A 13 2.19 4.61 -2.48
CA SER A 13 3.27 5.30 -3.21
C SER A 13 3.28 6.80 -2.94
N CYS A 14 4.39 7.46 -3.27
CA CYS A 14 4.47 8.92 -3.29
C CYS A 14 3.53 9.47 -4.37
N GLY A 15 2.80 10.55 -4.06
CA GLY A 15 1.93 11.21 -5.03
C GLY A 15 2.65 11.74 -6.28
N THR A 16 3.97 11.91 -6.23
CA THR A 16 4.77 12.26 -7.42
C THR A 16 4.66 11.20 -8.52
N LEU A 17 4.50 9.91 -8.16
CA LEU A 17 4.38 8.79 -9.10
C LEU A 17 2.93 8.51 -9.54
N ALA A 18 1.99 9.38 -9.18
CA ALA A 18 0.59 9.17 -9.52
C ALA A 18 0.32 9.10 -11.04
N PRO A 19 0.93 9.95 -11.89
CA PRO A 19 0.72 9.86 -13.34
C PRO A 19 1.11 8.50 -13.93
N GLU A 20 2.29 7.99 -13.58
CA GLU A 20 2.86 6.76 -14.10
C GLU A 20 2.09 5.53 -13.62
N ILE A 21 1.82 5.44 -12.31
CA ILE A 21 1.11 4.28 -11.75
C ILE A 21 -0.35 4.26 -12.22
N ASN A 22 -1.01 5.42 -12.35
CA ASN A 22 -2.36 5.50 -12.91
C ASN A 22 -2.38 5.11 -14.38
N TYR A 23 -1.38 5.50 -15.16
CA TYR A 23 -1.25 5.04 -16.55
C TYR A 23 -1.15 3.51 -16.64
N LEU A 24 -0.32 2.88 -15.80
CA LEU A 24 -0.19 1.41 -15.74
C LEU A 24 -1.48 0.70 -15.32
N LYS A 25 -2.24 1.30 -14.40
CA LYS A 25 -3.56 0.79 -14.00
C LYS A 25 -4.56 0.91 -15.16
N ASN A 26 -4.64 2.07 -15.79
CA ASN A 26 -5.59 2.36 -16.87
C ASN A 26 -5.31 1.54 -18.13
N SER A 27 -4.03 1.23 -18.40
CA SER A 27 -3.62 0.35 -19.50
C SER A 27 -3.88 -1.13 -19.25
N LYS A 28 -4.41 -1.50 -18.06
CA LYS A 28 -4.63 -2.89 -17.61
C LYS A 28 -3.35 -3.73 -17.52
N PHE A 29 -2.18 -3.08 -17.55
CA PHE A 29 -0.89 -3.69 -17.24
C PHE A 29 -0.85 -4.07 -15.76
N LEU A 30 -1.32 -3.17 -14.90
CA LEU A 30 -1.37 -3.33 -13.44
C LEU A 30 -2.82 -3.47 -12.97
N ASP A 31 -3.26 -4.70 -12.67
CA ASP A 31 -4.62 -5.01 -12.20
C ASP A 31 -4.73 -4.99 -10.67
N VAL A 32 -4.20 -3.94 -10.05
CA VAL A 32 -4.16 -3.76 -8.59
C VAL A 32 -5.54 -3.46 -7.98
N ASN A 33 -5.80 -3.93 -6.76
CA ASN A 33 -7.05 -3.65 -6.01
C ASN A 33 -7.24 -2.14 -5.80
N LYS A 34 -6.24 -1.52 -5.18
CA LYS A 34 -6.27 -0.11 -4.78
C LYS A 34 -4.88 0.49 -4.82
N ILE A 35 -4.84 1.79 -5.12
CA ILE A 35 -3.63 2.60 -5.03
C ILE A 35 -3.92 3.74 -4.05
N LEU A 36 -3.00 3.96 -3.12
CA LEU A 36 -3.04 5.00 -2.12
C LEU A 36 -1.80 5.86 -2.27
N TYR A 37 -1.97 7.18 -2.35
CA TYR A 37 -0.87 8.11 -2.50
C TYR A 37 -0.66 8.92 -1.23
N THR A 38 0.59 9.10 -0.81
CA THR A 38 0.99 10.18 0.11
C THR A 38 1.10 11.50 -0.66
N LYS A 39 1.15 12.63 0.04
CA LYS A 39 1.33 13.94 -0.60
C LYS A 39 2.71 14.00 -1.27
N PRO A 40 2.84 14.52 -2.52
CA PRO A 40 4.12 14.69 -3.19
C PRO A 40 5.11 15.51 -2.35
N GLY A 41 6.42 15.25 -2.52
CA GLY A 41 7.49 16.05 -1.93
C GLY A 41 7.69 15.89 -0.42
N ARG A 42 6.98 14.96 0.24
CA ARG A 42 7.07 14.82 1.71
C ARG A 42 8.34 14.16 2.22
N HIS A 43 9.26 13.73 1.35
CA HIS A 43 10.60 13.30 1.78
C HIS A 43 11.39 14.42 2.46
N GLU A 44 11.03 15.69 2.23
CA GLU A 44 11.66 16.85 2.87
C GLU A 44 11.23 17.02 4.34
N VAL A 45 10.11 16.40 4.72
CA VAL A 45 9.55 16.47 6.09
C VAL A 45 9.25 15.06 6.61
N PRO A 46 10.26 14.32 7.12
CA PRO A 46 10.14 12.90 7.46
C PRO A 46 8.98 12.56 8.42
N ARG A 47 8.73 13.41 9.43
CA ARG A 47 7.62 13.18 10.39
C ARG A 47 6.24 13.24 9.73
N GLU A 48 6.05 14.16 8.77
CA GLU A 48 4.80 14.23 8.03
C GLU A 48 4.65 13.05 7.07
N LEU A 49 5.75 12.63 6.42
CA LEU A 49 5.76 11.45 5.57
C LEU A 49 5.39 10.20 6.37
N GLU A 50 5.97 10.02 7.55
CA GLU A 50 5.69 8.91 8.46
C GLU A 50 4.21 8.88 8.85
N SER A 51 3.66 10.01 9.33
CA SER A 51 2.24 10.10 9.68
C SER A 51 1.31 9.76 8.50
N GLN A 52 1.64 10.25 7.31
CA GLN A 52 0.87 9.95 6.11
C GLN A 52 0.98 8.48 5.70
N LEU A 53 2.19 7.92 5.76
CA LEU A 53 2.45 6.53 5.43
C LEU A 53 1.67 5.61 6.37
N ILE A 54 1.72 5.85 7.68
CA ILE A 54 0.97 5.09 8.68
C ILE A 54 -0.53 5.15 8.40
N ASN A 55 -1.05 6.34 8.08
CA ASN A 55 -2.46 6.51 7.75
C ASN A 55 -2.86 5.73 6.48
N LYS A 56 -2.03 5.79 5.42
CA LYS A 56 -2.30 5.01 4.19
C LYS A 56 -2.18 3.51 4.40
N LEU A 57 -1.24 3.05 5.21
CA LEU A 57 -1.10 1.63 5.53
C LEU A 57 -2.25 1.12 6.38
N ASN A 58 -2.78 1.92 7.31
CA ASN A 58 -4.00 1.57 8.03
C ASN A 58 -5.20 1.41 7.08
N ILE A 59 -5.36 2.31 6.12
CA ILE A 59 -6.39 2.17 5.07
C ILE A 59 -6.12 0.91 4.23
N ALA A 60 -4.86 0.62 3.88
CA ALA A 60 -4.50 -0.53 3.04
C ALA A 60 -4.86 -1.88 3.67
N LYS A 61 -4.86 -2.00 5.01
CA LYS A 61 -5.28 -3.21 5.73
C LYS A 61 -6.72 -3.60 5.44
N ASP A 62 -7.59 -2.64 5.15
CA ASP A 62 -9.00 -2.92 4.84
C ASP A 62 -9.16 -3.58 3.44
N TYR A 63 -8.13 -3.51 2.59
CA TYR A 63 -8.17 -3.97 1.20
C TYR A 63 -7.16 -5.08 0.90
N SER A 64 -6.23 -5.41 1.81
CA SER A 64 -5.18 -6.42 1.58
C SER A 64 -4.85 -7.23 2.84
N VAL A 65 -4.51 -8.51 2.62
CA VAL A 65 -4.28 -9.51 3.69
C VAL A 65 -2.84 -9.48 4.22
N THR A 66 -1.89 -8.90 3.48
CA THR A 66 -0.46 -8.95 3.85
C THR A 66 0.24 -7.66 3.46
N LEU A 67 0.76 -6.95 4.47
CA LEU A 67 1.63 -5.79 4.29
C LEU A 67 3.08 -6.25 4.47
N TYR A 68 3.89 -6.20 3.41
CA TYR A 68 5.34 -6.33 3.49
C TYR A 68 5.95 -4.93 3.53
N ASP A 69 6.18 -4.41 4.73
CA ASP A 69 6.89 -3.15 4.93
C ASP A 69 7.72 -3.24 6.21
N ASP A 70 9.01 -3.56 6.04
CA ASP A 70 10.00 -3.62 7.13
C ASP A 70 10.13 -2.26 7.84
N TYR A 71 9.86 -1.17 7.12
CA TYR A 71 9.86 0.17 7.67
C TYR A 71 8.63 0.38 8.55
N TYR A 72 7.44 -0.03 8.10
CA TYR A 72 6.21 0.07 8.89
C TYR A 72 6.27 -0.69 10.22
N GLN A 73 6.79 -1.92 10.22
CA GLN A 73 6.95 -2.71 11.46
C GLN A 73 7.85 -1.99 12.47
N LYS A 74 8.91 -1.33 11.99
CA LYS A 74 9.80 -0.50 12.81
C LYS A 74 9.09 0.77 13.33
N LEU A 75 8.26 1.41 12.50
CA LEU A 75 7.51 2.62 12.87
C LEU A 75 6.41 2.34 13.91
N THR A 76 5.75 1.18 13.84
CA THR A 76 4.65 0.82 14.75
C THR A 76 5.12 -0.01 15.96
N GLY A 77 6.42 -0.13 16.20
CA GLY A 77 6.95 -0.81 17.39
C GLY A 77 6.78 -2.34 17.40
N GLY A 78 6.64 -2.98 16.24
CA GLY A 78 6.70 -4.45 16.14
C GLY A 78 5.53 -5.22 16.75
N GLU A 79 4.32 -4.65 16.84
CA GLU A 79 3.14 -5.50 17.01
C GLU A 79 2.94 -6.33 15.74
N ASN A 80 3.40 -7.60 15.80
CA ASN A 80 3.14 -8.65 14.82
C ASN A 80 1.64 -8.82 14.59
N ASN A 81 1.05 -7.97 13.75
CA ASN A 81 -0.28 -8.17 13.20
C ASN A 81 -0.24 -9.15 12.02
N GLN A 82 0.47 -10.27 12.22
CA GLN A 82 0.23 -11.53 11.52
C GLN A 82 -1.11 -12.13 11.97
N ARG A 83 -2.14 -11.30 12.13
CA ARG A 83 -3.51 -11.81 12.10
C ARG A 83 -3.80 -12.03 10.63
N ARG A 84 -3.56 -13.27 10.19
CA ARG A 84 -4.44 -13.93 9.21
C ARG A 84 -5.87 -13.67 9.70
N ILE A 85 -6.47 -12.55 9.29
CA ILE A 85 -7.89 -12.35 9.47
C ILE A 85 -8.49 -13.32 8.46
N ASN A 86 -8.78 -14.53 8.94
CA ASN A 86 -9.59 -15.49 8.24
C ASN A 86 -10.87 -14.76 7.84
N LYS A 87 -10.94 -14.28 6.60
CA LYS A 87 -12.19 -13.88 5.98
C LYS A 87 -12.97 -15.18 5.82
N LYS A 88 -13.65 -15.56 6.91
CA LYS A 88 -14.58 -16.68 6.94
C LYS A 88 -15.64 -16.31 5.90
N ILE A 89 -15.59 -17.03 4.79
CA ILE A 89 -16.66 -17.05 3.79
C ILE A 89 -17.92 -17.48 4.55
N LEU A 90 -18.89 -16.56 4.64
CA LEU A 90 -20.31 -16.83 4.81
C LEU A 90 -21.04 -15.96 3.80
#